data_AF-A0A3D5WIV8-F1
#
_entry.id   AF-A0A3D5WIV8-F1
#
_cell.length_a   1.000
_cell.length_b   1.000
_cell.length_c   1.000
_cell.angle_alpha   90.00
_cell.angle_beta   90.00
_cell.angle_gamma   90.00
#
_symmetry.space_group_name_H-M   'P 1'
#
loop_
_entity.id
_entity.type
_entity.pdbx_description
1 polymer ?
#
loop_
_entity_poly.entity_id
_entity_poly.type
_entity_poly.pdbx_seq_one_letter_code
_entity_poly.pdbx_strand_id
1 'polypeptide(L)'
;MCLIRFDKFPEASNLLNDLIEKDSQNKARYYCALGRIQKRQTEYARAIELFEMSVCEKPRYLSPYREMAECYILLNNCQEAERCISKAHEIDDGNIFVILLEARLAQKQGRPDYAIDLL
;
A
#
# COMPACT_ATOMS: atom_id res chain seq x y z
N MET A 1 -17.06 9.10 5.60
CA MET A 1 -16.11 9.71 4.64
C MET A 1 -15.49 10.95 5.29
N CYS A 2 -14.19 11.22 5.04
CA CYS A 2 -13.49 12.50 5.30
C CYS A 2 -12.83 12.79 6.67
N LEU A 3 -12.01 11.88 7.21
CA LEU A 3 -10.89 12.29 8.09
C LEU A 3 -9.54 12.40 7.36
N ILE A 4 -9.39 11.69 6.23
CA ILE A 4 -8.16 11.70 5.41
C ILE A 4 -8.02 13.00 4.57
N ARG A 5 -9.04 13.87 4.58
CA ARG A 5 -9.15 15.06 3.72
C ARG A 5 -8.76 16.37 4.38
N PHE A 6 -8.62 16.39 5.70
CA PHE A 6 -8.13 17.55 6.44
C PHE A 6 -6.86 17.12 7.17
N ASP A 7 -5.89 18.01 7.27
CA ASP A 7 -4.53 17.89 7.82
C ASP A 7 -4.44 17.46 9.30
N LYS A 8 -5.46 16.75 9.79
CA LYS A 8 -5.60 16.12 11.11
C LYS A 8 -4.92 14.75 11.17
N PHE A 9 -3.77 14.61 10.51
CA PHE A 9 -2.98 13.38 10.57
C PHE A 9 -2.62 12.94 11.99
N PRO A 10 -2.32 13.85 12.95
CA PRO A 10 -2.03 13.45 14.32
C PRO A 10 -3.24 12.87 15.05
N GLU A 11 -4.42 13.53 14.96
CA GLU A 11 -5.66 13.05 15.58
C GLU A 11 -6.08 11.70 15.01
N ALA A 12 -5.99 11.54 13.68
CA ALA A 12 -6.31 10.28 13.02
C ALA A 12 -5.36 9.15 13.44
N SER A 13 -4.07 9.44 13.59
CA SER A 13 -3.08 8.44 14.00
C SER A 13 -3.29 8.00 15.44
N ASN A 14 -3.56 8.94 16.36
CA ASN A 14 -3.86 8.63 17.76
C ASN A 14 -5.11 7.76 17.89
N LEU A 15 -6.18 8.09 17.17
CA LEU A 15 -7.40 7.28 17.15
C LEU A 15 -7.13 5.86 16.63
N LEU A 16 -6.35 5.73 15.55
CA LEU A 16 -6.03 4.42 14.98
C LEU A 16 -5.17 3.57 15.94
N ASN A 17 -4.24 4.16 16.67
CA ASN A 17 -3.45 3.46 17.69
C ASN A 17 -4.34 2.95 18.84
N ASP A 18 -5.24 3.77 19.35
CA ASP A 18 -6.21 3.37 20.38
C ASP A 18 -7.12 2.23 19.89
N LEU A 19 -7.55 2.28 18.62
CA LEU A 19 -8.36 1.22 18.01
C LEU A 19 -7.58 -0.10 17.84
N ILE A 20 -6.28 -0.04 17.54
CA ILE A 20 -5.42 -1.25 17.45
C ILE A 20 -5.34 -1.99 18.79
N GLU A 21 -5.33 -1.25 19.90
CA GLU A 21 -5.31 -1.83 21.25
C GLU A 21 -6.67 -2.44 21.64
N LYS A 22 -7.77 -1.78 21.26
CA LYS A 22 -9.14 -2.16 21.66
C LYS A 22 -9.80 -3.19 20.76
N ASP A 23 -9.48 -3.18 19.47
CA ASP A 23 -10.10 -4.05 18.46
C ASP A 23 -9.04 -4.87 17.71
N SER A 24 -8.85 -6.09 18.20
CA SER A 24 -7.93 -7.06 17.63
C SER A 24 -8.36 -7.60 16.27
N GLN A 25 -9.64 -7.53 15.91
CA GLN A 25 -10.15 -8.12 14.67
C GLN A 25 -9.89 -7.23 13.46
N ASN A 26 -9.78 -5.93 13.66
CA ASN A 26 -9.59 -4.96 12.59
C ASN A 26 -8.19 -4.36 12.50
N LYS A 27 -7.22 -4.86 13.28
CA LYS A 27 -5.81 -4.41 13.27
C LYS A 27 -5.23 -4.23 11.88
N ALA A 28 -5.41 -5.21 10.99
CA ALA A 28 -4.96 -5.12 9.60
C ALA A 28 -5.47 -3.84 8.90
N ARG A 29 -6.75 -3.50 9.07
CA ARG A 29 -7.33 -2.29 8.47
C ARG A 29 -6.76 -1.01 9.08
N TYR A 30 -6.53 -1.00 10.39
CA TYR A 30 -5.99 0.16 11.09
C TYR A 30 -4.52 0.41 10.71
N TYR A 31 -3.68 -0.63 10.68
CA TYR A 31 -2.31 -0.52 10.19
C TYR A 31 -2.26 -0.03 8.75
N CYS A 32 -3.13 -0.53 7.87
CA CYS A 32 -3.24 -0.03 6.49
C CYS A 32 -3.67 1.45 6.43
N ALA A 33 -4.59 1.88 7.30
CA ALA A 33 -4.99 3.28 7.37
C ALA A 33 -3.85 4.19 7.89
N LEU A 34 -3.10 3.75 8.89
CA LEU A 34 -1.90 4.44 9.40
C LEU A 34 -0.83 4.54 8.31
N GLY A 35 -0.55 3.44 7.60
CA GLY A 35 0.43 3.43 6.50
C GLY A 35 0.05 4.43 5.39
N ARG A 36 -1.24 4.56 5.06
CA ARG A 36 -1.73 5.58 4.11
C ARG A 36 -1.52 7.01 4.60
N ILE A 37 -1.63 7.25 5.91
CA ILE A 37 -1.32 8.55 6.51
C ILE A 37 0.17 8.86 6.33
N GLN A 38 1.05 7.93 6.69
CA GLN A 38 2.50 8.11 6.52
C GLN A 38 2.88 8.30 5.05
N LYS A 39 2.28 7.53 4.14
CA LYS A 39 2.49 7.68 2.68
C LYS A 39 2.13 9.09 2.20
N ARG A 40 1.02 9.66 2.69
CA ARG A 40 0.60 11.04 2.36
C ARG A 40 1.56 12.09 2.90
N GLN A 41 2.25 11.79 4.00
CA GLN A 41 3.33 12.61 4.56
C GLN A 41 4.66 12.37 3.86
N THR A 42 4.71 11.58 2.78
CA THR A 42 5.92 11.19 2.02
C THR A 42 6.91 10.34 2.82
N GLU A 43 6.50 9.85 4.00
CA GLU A 43 7.25 8.95 4.87
C GLU A 43 7.14 7.50 4.38
N TYR A 44 7.63 7.23 3.16
CA TYR A 44 7.39 5.96 2.47
C TYR A 44 7.93 4.74 3.21
N ALA A 45 9.09 4.84 3.85
CA ALA A 45 9.68 3.74 4.63
C ALA A 45 8.79 3.36 5.83
N ARG A 46 8.32 4.36 6.60
CA ARG A 46 7.39 4.12 7.71
C ARG A 46 6.04 3.61 7.23
N ALA A 47 5.57 4.07 6.08
CA ALA A 47 4.35 3.56 5.47
C ALA A 47 4.47 2.07 5.16
N ILE A 48 5.61 1.64 4.60
CA ILE A 48 5.91 0.23 4.31
C ILE A 48 5.87 -0.61 5.59
N GLU A 49 6.55 -0.20 6.67
CA GLU A 49 6.52 -0.92 7.95
C GLU A 49 5.09 -1.15 8.45
N LEU A 50 4.23 -0.12 8.37
CA LEU A 50 2.82 -0.23 8.76
C LEU A 50 2.02 -1.15 7.82
N PHE A 51 2.32 -1.16 6.52
CA PHE A 51 1.70 -2.11 5.60
C PHE A 51 2.18 -3.54 5.83
N GLU A 52 3.43 -3.75 6.21
CA GLU A 52 3.97 -5.05 6.60
C GLU A 52 3.24 -5.59 7.84
N MET A 53 3.04 -4.76 8.87
CA MET A 53 2.21 -5.12 10.01
C MET A 53 0.78 -5.48 9.59
N SER A 54 0.21 -4.75 8.62
CA SER A 54 -1.13 -5.03 8.10
C SER A 54 -1.23 -6.41 7.43
N VAL A 55 -0.23 -6.81 6.64
CA VAL A 55 -0.22 -8.14 5.99
C VAL A 55 0.14 -9.26 6.96
N CYS A 56 0.92 -9.00 8.01
CA CYS A 56 1.12 -9.96 9.09
C CYS A 56 -0.19 -10.30 9.81
N GLU A 57 -1.03 -9.30 10.08
CA GLU A 57 -2.37 -9.50 10.66
C GLU A 57 -3.34 -10.18 9.68
N LYS A 58 -3.25 -9.84 8.39
CA LYS A 58 -4.08 -10.47 7.35
C LYS A 58 -3.31 -10.66 6.03
N PRO A 59 -2.73 -11.86 5.80
CA PRO A 59 -1.90 -12.12 4.61
C PRO A 59 -2.66 -12.03 3.28
N ARG A 60 -3.98 -12.28 3.27
CA ARG A 60 -4.84 -12.09 2.08
C ARG A 60 -5.56 -10.75 2.11
N TYR A 61 -4.85 -9.67 2.42
CA TYR A 61 -5.37 -8.31 2.33
C TYR A 61 -4.70 -7.55 1.19
N LEU A 62 -5.42 -7.39 0.09
CA LEU A 62 -4.91 -6.82 -1.16
C LEU A 62 -4.38 -5.39 -1.04
N SER A 63 -5.04 -4.55 -0.22
CA SER A 63 -4.73 -3.11 -0.19
C SER A 63 -3.30 -2.82 0.25
N PRO A 64 -2.80 -3.33 1.40
CA PRO A 64 -1.40 -3.17 1.80
C PRO A 64 -0.37 -3.52 0.72
N TYR A 65 -0.53 -4.62 -0.02
CA TYR A 65 0.41 -5.00 -1.08
C TYR A 65 0.47 -3.96 -2.19
N ARG A 66 -0.68 -3.44 -2.63
CA ARG A 66 -0.73 -2.34 -3.62
C ARG A 66 -0.06 -1.08 -3.11
N GLU A 67 -0.30 -0.73 -1.85
CA GLU A 67 0.26 0.48 -1.24
C GLU A 67 1.78 0.36 -1.03
N MET A 68 2.28 -0.82 -0.63
CA MET A 68 3.72 -1.11 -0.55
C MET A 68 4.37 -1.04 -1.93
N ALA A 69 3.77 -1.65 -2.96
CA ALA A 69 4.26 -1.56 -4.32
C ALA A 69 4.41 -0.10 -4.78
N GLU A 70 3.40 0.74 -4.53
CA GLU A 70 3.47 2.16 -4.86
C GLU A 70 4.59 2.88 -4.08
N CYS A 71 4.73 2.62 -2.78
CA CYS A 71 5.83 3.18 -1.98
C CYS A 71 7.20 2.75 -2.50
N TYR A 72 7.39 1.48 -2.84
CA TYR A 72 8.64 0.98 -3.39
C TYR A 72 8.97 1.57 -4.76
N ILE A 73 7.96 1.77 -5.64
CA ILE A 73 8.14 2.50 -6.90
C ILE A 73 8.63 3.94 -6.65
N LEU A 74 8.03 4.64 -5.68
CA LEU A 74 8.41 6.01 -5.32
C LEU A 74 9.83 6.08 -4.73
N LEU A 75 10.27 5.04 -4.04
CA LEU A 75 11.64 4.88 -3.54
C LEU A 75 12.64 4.36 -4.58
N ASN A 76 12.22 4.15 -5.84
CA ASN A 76 13.00 3.51 -6.90
C ASN A 76 13.47 2.07 -6.56
N ASN A 77 12.84 1.41 -5.60
CA ASN A 77 13.09 0.00 -5.30
C ASN A 77 12.18 -0.89 -6.15
N CYS A 78 12.52 -1.00 -7.44
CA CYS A 78 11.71 -1.75 -8.40
C CYS A 78 11.54 -3.23 -8.02
N GLN A 79 12.55 -3.85 -7.41
CA GLN A 79 12.56 -5.28 -7.11
C GLN A 79 11.53 -5.65 -6.04
N GLU A 80 11.44 -4.89 -4.96
CA GLU A 80 10.41 -5.12 -3.93
C GLU A 80 9.02 -4.69 -4.42
N ALA A 81 8.92 -3.71 -5.33
CA ALA A 81 7.66 -3.36 -5.98
C ALA A 81 7.10 -4.55 -6.78
N GLU A 82 7.92 -5.22 -7.60
CA GLU A 82 7.52 -6.42 -8.36
C GLU A 82 7.03 -7.53 -7.44
N ARG A 83 7.71 -7.76 -6.31
CA ARG A 83 7.29 -8.76 -5.32
C ARG A 83 5.93 -8.43 -4.72
N CYS A 84 5.71 -7.18 -4.33
CA CYS A 84 4.43 -6.74 -3.77
C CYS A 84 3.28 -6.86 -4.79
N ILE A 85 3.53 -6.50 -6.05
CA ILE A 85 2.59 -6.67 -7.15
C ILE A 85 2.27 -8.14 -7.37
N SER A 86 3.29 -9.01 -7.41
CA SER A 86 3.10 -10.46 -7.58
C SER A 86 2.21 -11.03 -6.46
N LYS A 87 2.42 -10.60 -5.21
CA LYS A 87 1.53 -10.97 -4.09
C LYS A 87 0.12 -10.42 -4.22
N ALA A 88 -0.05 -9.23 -4.82
CA ALA A 88 -1.37 -8.69 -5.09
C ALA A 88 -2.11 -9.52 -6.14
N HIS A 89 -1.43 -9.97 -7.20
CA HIS A 89 -1.98 -10.87 -8.23
C HIS A 89 -2.34 -12.26 -7.69
N GLU A 90 -1.55 -12.83 -6.78
CA GLU A 90 -1.91 -14.07 -6.07
C GLU A 90 -3.26 -13.96 -5.32
N ILE A 91 -3.67 -12.74 -4.94
CA ILE A 91 -4.93 -12.48 -4.23
C ILE A 91 -6.07 -12.18 -5.20
N ASP A 92 -5.82 -11.31 -6.19
CA ASP A 92 -6.80 -10.84 -7.17
C ASP A 92 -6.09 -10.38 -8.46
N ASP A 93 -5.90 -11.34 -9.38
CA ASP A 93 -5.23 -11.15 -10.67
C ASP A 93 -5.97 -10.18 -11.61
N GLY A 94 -7.30 -10.12 -11.51
CA GLY A 94 -8.15 -9.24 -12.31
C GLY A 94 -8.24 -7.81 -11.77
N ASN A 95 -7.47 -7.46 -10.74
CA ASN A 95 -7.58 -6.16 -10.11
C ASN A 95 -6.96 -5.07 -10.97
N ILE A 96 -7.80 -4.20 -11.54
CA ILE A 96 -7.36 -3.09 -12.39
C ILE A 96 -6.28 -2.21 -11.74
N PHE A 97 -6.31 -2.03 -10.41
CA PHE A 97 -5.31 -1.21 -9.74
C PHE A 97 -3.95 -1.90 -9.60
N VAL A 98 -3.91 -3.24 -9.60
CA VAL A 98 -2.65 -3.99 -9.61
C VAL A 98 -2.03 -3.90 -11.01
N ILE A 99 -2.83 -4.09 -12.06
CA ILE A 99 -2.40 -3.93 -13.46
C ILE A 99 -1.85 -2.51 -13.71
N LEU A 100 -2.52 -1.48 -13.18
CA LEU A 100 -2.01 -0.11 -13.27
C LEU A 100 -0.68 0.11 -12.54
N LEU A 101 -0.43 -0.61 -11.43
CA LEU A 101 0.85 -0.55 -10.73
C LEU A 101 1.96 -1.22 -11.54
N GLU A 102 1.66 -2.31 -12.25
CA GLU A 102 2.58 -2.96 -13.18
C GLU A 102 2.96 -2.05 -14.33
N ALA A 103 1.97 -1.45 -14.99
CA ALA A 103 2.21 -0.49 -16.06
C ALA A 103 3.08 0.68 -15.58
N ARG A 104 2.80 1.22 -14.39
CA ARG A 104 3.61 2.28 -13.78
C ARG A 104 5.04 1.83 -13.48
N LEU A 105 5.23 0.61 -12.99
CA LEU A 105 6.56 0.05 -12.70
C LEU A 105 7.35 -0.19 -14.00
N ALA A 106 6.72 -0.71 -15.04
CA ALA A 106 7.33 -0.92 -16.36
C ALA A 106 7.79 0.40 -17.00
N GLN A 107 6.96 1.45 -16.91
CA GLN A 107 7.34 2.81 -17.32
C GLN A 107 8.57 3.31 -16.54
N LYS A 108 8.60 3.08 -15.22
CA LYS A 108 9.71 3.48 -14.35
C LYS A 108 11.02 2.77 -14.69
N GLN A 109 10.94 1.51 -15.14
CA GLN A 109 12.09 0.70 -15.57
C GLN A 109 12.59 1.04 -16.98
N GLY A 110 11.93 1.96 -17.70
CA GLY A 110 12.28 2.27 -19.08
C GLY A 110 11.87 1.18 -20.08
N ARG A 111 10.86 0.37 -19.74
CA ARG A 111 10.24 -0.62 -20.63
C ARG A 111 8.79 -0.20 -20.97
N PRO A 112 8.59 0.92 -21.69
CA PRO A 112 7.24 1.42 -21.97
C PRO A 112 6.43 0.47 -22.86
N ASP A 113 7.08 -0.32 -23.71
CA ASP A 113 6.41 -1.24 -24.64
C ASP A 113 5.62 -2.33 -23.91
N TYR A 114 6.12 -2.83 -22.77
CA TYR A 114 5.42 -3.80 -21.93
C TYR A 114 4.19 -3.22 -21.22
N ALA A 115 4.16 -1.89 -21.00
CA ALA A 115 3.04 -1.22 -20.33
C ALA A 115 1.81 -1.05 -21.24
N ILE A 116 2.00 -1.05 -22.56
CA ILE A 116 0.91 -0.90 -23.54
C ILE A 116 0.12 -2.21 -23.68
N ASP A 117 0.80 -3.36 -23.62
CA ASP A 117 0.16 -4.68 -23.73
C ASP A 117 -0.68 -5.05 -22.49
N LEU A 118 -0.51 -4.32 -21.37
CA LEU A 118 -1.22 -4.55 -20.10
C LEU A 118 -2.54 -3.75 -19.98
N LEU A 119 -2.81 -2.77 -20.85
CA LEU A 119 -3.99 -1.89 -20.83
C LEU A 119 -5.00 -2.25 -21.91
#